data_AF-A0A7J8S5I0-F1
#
_entry.id   AF-A0A7J8S5I0-F1
#
_cell.length_a   1.000
_cell.length_b   1.000
_cell.length_c   1.000
_cell.angle_alpha   90.00
_cell.angle_beta   90.00
_cell.angle_gamma   90.00
#
_symmetry.space_group_name_H-M   'P 1'
#
loop_
_entity.id
_entity.type
_entity.pdbx_description
1 polymer ?
#
loop_
_entity_poly.entity_id
_entity_poly.type
_entity_poly.pdbx_seq_one_letter_code
_entity_poly.pdbx_strand_id
1 'polypeptide(L)'
;MSLRQQVLQICCAESRAINDPKGVVYVSIKALDPPDAEVVEDALNLLLHVKALEKPSSRGRYEPTFYGRLLASFALSFDSSVLVVKFGEAGMLREGILLGILMDTQPLPILHPFGDDHLFTEYINCYFSADSDKIVLTGRKEVAFLGNLCAFQFWQRVFKDKHRLEHLKQVLKFEEMEPATLLLPKLEEEWCFFHHLLQSSLHHVSEMYEDVLNSMHRFRPNFLPASNGIPTYYSPYEFGHTCLLECQQQGEIDALSSSDEQLEQSNETRKCVAVPFVASGHFQTNDVAENLVNTIKEIRVQCAGDTSRNYPAIINDYDSHMNGGAPLCVYFVSFALVLEHDNLGPIHVQIFCYFFTTPAKLKPTGSLLPCGAMCDYVHHIGCRNGDLCSFSHDSYQPISSYGSNVCQPEADHADASSLLRLFGTSSVGYILLLDDANMHFTSNLANHCKPSRIISTTSLTETSICDPLLTDVRILWGLHHPYQTILNKGENPIPWNEVKIVLWFPYLDSHSDDLDVQKILVQNFFEYLAIRILGDTLFEVKIILAMNNIKFSQLEVEKLARESFFFLTESFPFDEASFGELLDTVTVNKPMLMPRSVSYVFDMQPPSDMQFGDYASVFQKHLHDRETS
;
A
#
# COMPACT_ATOMS: atom_id res chain seq x y z
N MET A 1 -6.30 16.48 9.32
CA MET A 1 -5.83 17.25 8.13
C MET A 1 -4.93 18.37 8.59
N SER A 2 -3.61 18.27 8.39
CA SER A 2 -2.67 19.34 8.73
C SER A 2 -2.93 20.58 7.87
N LEU A 3 -2.71 21.79 8.40
CA LEU A 3 -2.90 23.05 7.67
C LEU A 3 -2.07 23.07 6.36
N ARG A 4 -0.91 22.42 6.36
CA ARG A 4 -0.02 22.24 5.19
C ARG A 4 -0.75 21.57 4.02
N GLN A 5 -1.47 20.47 4.28
CA GLN A 5 -2.22 19.77 3.24
C GLN A 5 -3.38 20.62 2.70
N GLN A 6 -4.07 21.35 3.57
CA GLN A 6 -5.17 22.23 3.17
C GLN A 6 -4.67 23.38 2.29
N VAL A 7 -3.56 24.02 2.68
CA VAL A 7 -2.92 25.08 1.87
C VAL A 7 -2.49 24.54 0.52
N LEU A 8 -1.87 23.35 0.47
CA LEU A 8 -1.47 22.71 -0.78
C LEU A 8 -2.69 22.40 -1.68
N GLN A 9 -3.79 21.88 -1.12
CA GLN A 9 -5.03 21.62 -1.86
C GLN A 9 -5.64 22.90 -2.46
N ILE A 10 -5.63 24.00 -1.72
CA ILE A 10 -6.09 25.31 -2.21
C ILE A 10 -5.20 25.78 -3.37
N CYS A 11 -3.88 25.64 -3.25
CA CYS A 11 -2.92 25.95 -4.33
C CYS A 11 -3.06 25.01 -5.55
N CYS A 12 -3.56 23.79 -5.36
CA CYS A 12 -3.82 22.84 -6.43
C CYS A 12 -5.20 23.00 -7.09
N ALA A 13 -6.09 23.82 -6.53
CA ALA A 13 -7.44 24.01 -7.02
C ALA A 13 -7.49 24.56 -8.46
N GLU A 14 -8.39 24.00 -9.28
CA GLU A 14 -8.61 24.42 -10.67
C GLU A 14 -9.21 25.83 -10.78
N SER A 15 -10.01 26.20 -9.78
CA SER A 15 -10.64 27.52 -9.74
C SER A 15 -9.59 28.61 -9.54
N ARG A 16 -9.45 29.47 -10.56
CA ARG A 16 -8.55 30.63 -10.55
C ARG A 16 -8.87 31.65 -9.44
N ALA A 17 -10.07 31.59 -8.85
CA ALA A 17 -10.49 32.43 -7.73
C ALA A 17 -10.04 31.89 -6.37
N ILE A 18 -9.83 30.57 -6.26
CA ILE A 18 -9.38 29.88 -5.04
C ILE A 18 -7.84 29.86 -4.98
N ASN A 19 -7.19 29.62 -6.12
CA ASN A 19 -5.74 29.51 -6.26
C ASN A 19 -5.02 30.88 -6.47
N ASP A 20 -5.48 31.96 -5.87
CA ASP A 20 -4.75 33.24 -5.85
C ASP A 20 -3.90 33.28 -4.57
N PRO A 21 -2.62 33.70 -4.56
CA PRO A 21 -1.84 33.84 -3.32
C PRO A 21 -2.47 34.83 -2.33
N LYS A 22 -3.15 35.88 -2.81
CA LYS A 22 -4.02 36.70 -1.95
C LYS A 22 -5.28 35.93 -1.57
N GLY A 23 -5.80 35.11 -2.48
CA GLY A 23 -6.92 34.19 -2.26
C GLY A 23 -6.66 33.10 -1.22
N VAL A 24 -5.48 32.49 -1.08
CA VAL A 24 -5.21 31.49 -0.03
C VAL A 24 -5.34 32.14 1.33
N VAL A 25 -4.62 33.25 1.55
CA VAL A 25 -4.70 34.02 2.80
C VAL A 25 -6.09 34.64 2.99
N TYR A 26 -6.73 35.15 1.94
CA TYR A 26 -8.05 35.81 2.01
C TYR A 26 -9.24 34.85 2.09
N VAL A 27 -9.16 33.66 1.49
CA VAL A 27 -10.12 32.55 1.64
C VAL A 27 -9.97 31.95 3.03
N SER A 28 -8.73 31.80 3.52
CA SER A 28 -8.49 31.47 4.93
C SER A 28 -9.11 32.53 5.85
N ILE A 29 -8.94 33.84 5.59
CA ILE A 29 -9.56 34.93 6.38
C ILE A 29 -11.09 34.99 6.22
N LYS A 30 -11.65 34.54 5.10
CA LYS A 30 -13.11 34.47 4.84
C LYS A 30 -13.76 33.18 5.31
N ALA A 31 -12.98 32.21 5.80
CA ALA A 31 -13.53 31.03 6.45
C ALA A 31 -14.34 31.44 7.68
N LEU A 32 -15.27 30.59 8.10
CA LEU A 32 -16.06 30.82 9.32
C LEU A 32 -15.15 30.95 10.55
N ASP A 33 -14.01 30.25 10.54
CA ASP A 33 -12.94 30.30 11.54
C ASP A 33 -11.58 30.34 10.83
N PRO A 34 -10.98 31.53 10.66
CA PRO A 34 -9.77 31.70 9.87
C PRO A 34 -8.51 31.24 10.64
N PRO A 35 -7.62 30.43 10.02
CA PRO A 35 -6.33 30.11 10.63
C PRO A 35 -5.46 31.36 10.73
N ASP A 36 -4.56 31.37 11.72
CA ASP A 36 -3.59 32.45 11.90
C ASP A 36 -2.71 32.62 10.64
N ALA A 37 -2.59 33.87 10.19
CA ALA A 37 -1.84 34.22 8.99
C ALA A 37 -0.36 33.82 9.07
N GLU A 38 0.24 33.84 10.27
CA GLU A 38 1.62 33.39 10.45
C GLU A 38 1.76 31.89 10.16
N VAL A 39 0.79 31.08 10.59
CA VAL A 39 0.80 29.62 10.39
C VAL A 39 0.55 29.27 8.92
N VAL A 40 -0.24 30.07 8.19
CA VAL A 40 -0.44 29.92 6.74
C VAL A 40 0.86 30.25 5.98
N GLU A 41 1.56 31.32 6.36
CA GLU A 41 2.83 31.70 5.74
C GLU A 41 3.93 30.67 6.02
N ASP A 42 4.00 30.13 7.24
CA ASP A 42 4.90 29.03 7.60
C ASP A 42 4.63 27.78 6.76
N ALA A 43 3.36 27.44 6.53
CA ALA A 43 2.99 26.34 5.66
C ALA A 43 3.43 26.57 4.20
N LEU A 44 3.25 27.79 3.67
CA LEU A 44 3.71 28.14 2.32
C LEU A 44 5.23 28.07 2.18
N ASN A 45 5.96 28.59 3.17
CA ASN A 45 7.42 28.55 3.19
C ASN A 45 7.95 27.11 3.21
N LEU A 46 7.32 26.23 4.00
CA LEU A 46 7.64 24.82 4.00
C LEU A 46 7.38 24.17 2.63
N LEU A 47 6.22 24.43 2.02
CA LEU A 47 5.85 23.87 0.71
C LEU A 47 6.80 24.32 -0.41
N LEU A 48 7.34 25.54 -0.33
CA LEU A 48 8.41 26.02 -1.21
C LEU A 48 9.74 25.30 -0.92
N HIS A 49 10.08 25.12 0.36
CA HIS A 49 11.32 24.46 0.79
C HIS A 49 11.39 23.00 0.30
N VAL A 50 10.29 22.26 0.44
CA VAL A 50 10.15 20.86 -0.04
C VAL A 50 9.83 20.76 -1.53
N LYS A 51 9.81 21.89 -2.26
CA LYS A 51 9.55 21.97 -3.71
C LYS A 51 8.21 21.37 -4.16
N ALA A 52 7.21 21.40 -3.28
CA ALA A 52 5.82 21.12 -3.64
C ALA A 52 5.18 22.31 -4.37
N LEU A 53 5.65 23.53 -4.10
CA LEU A 53 5.26 24.76 -4.78
C LEU A 53 6.49 25.45 -5.39
N GLU A 54 6.27 26.16 -6.48
CA GLU A 54 7.23 27.08 -7.09
C GLU A 54 6.74 28.52 -6.98
N LYS A 55 7.69 29.43 -6.74
CA LYS A 55 7.44 30.86 -6.70
C LYS A 55 7.86 31.49 -8.03
N PRO A 56 6.93 32.03 -8.84
CA PRO A 56 7.30 32.73 -10.06
C PRO A 56 8.06 34.01 -9.72
N SER A 57 9.02 34.36 -10.59
CA SER A 57 9.99 35.45 -10.46
C SER A 57 9.41 36.86 -10.35
N SER A 58 8.10 37.06 -10.56
CA SER A 58 7.44 38.38 -10.47
C SER A 58 6.04 38.30 -9.87
N ARG A 59 5.83 38.73 -8.61
CA ARG A 59 4.53 38.94 -7.91
C ARG A 59 3.39 37.95 -8.30
N GLY A 60 3.75 36.73 -8.65
CA GLY A 60 2.86 35.78 -9.30
C GLY A 60 2.32 34.77 -8.32
N ARG A 61 1.44 33.90 -8.83
CA ARG A 61 0.75 32.88 -8.04
C ARG A 61 1.71 31.75 -7.66
N TYR A 62 1.51 31.11 -6.52
CA TYR A 62 2.22 29.87 -6.23
C TYR A 62 1.76 28.82 -7.24
N GLU A 63 2.70 28.26 -8.00
CA GLU A 63 2.39 27.21 -8.96
C GLU A 63 2.79 25.86 -8.37
N PRO A 64 1.84 24.92 -8.21
CA PRO A 64 2.17 23.61 -7.68
C PRO A 64 2.96 22.80 -8.71
N THR A 65 4.02 22.15 -8.23
CA THR A 65 4.85 21.24 -9.03
C THR A 65 4.12 19.93 -9.27
N PHE A 66 4.68 19.06 -10.12
CA PHE A 66 4.18 17.68 -10.27
C PHE A 66 4.09 16.97 -8.91
N TYR A 67 5.16 17.08 -8.11
CA TYR A 67 5.21 16.54 -6.76
C TYR A 67 4.13 17.13 -5.85
N GLY A 68 3.92 18.45 -5.86
CA GLY A 68 2.86 19.09 -5.09
C GLY A 68 1.45 18.63 -5.48
N ARG A 69 1.20 18.45 -6.78
CA ARG A 69 -0.10 17.94 -7.28
C ARG A 69 -0.32 16.47 -6.93
N LEU A 70 0.75 15.66 -6.98
CA LEU A 70 0.70 14.26 -6.55
C LEU A 70 0.37 14.16 -5.06
N LEU A 71 1.08 14.89 -4.19
CA LEU A 71 0.78 14.91 -2.75
C LEU A 71 -0.64 15.41 -2.44
N ALA A 72 -1.12 16.43 -3.17
CA ALA A 72 -2.47 16.95 -3.02
C ALA A 72 -3.56 15.97 -3.47
N SER A 73 -3.22 14.99 -4.31
CA SER A 73 -4.16 14.00 -4.82
C SER A 73 -4.48 12.91 -3.79
N PHE A 74 -3.62 12.70 -2.80
CA PHE A 74 -3.87 11.73 -1.75
C PHE A 74 -4.84 12.28 -0.70
N ALA A 75 -5.79 11.45 -0.28
CA ALA A 75 -6.66 11.70 0.86
C ALA A 75 -5.94 11.46 2.20
N LEU A 76 -4.67 11.86 2.28
CA LEU A 76 -3.77 11.67 3.42
C LEU A 76 -3.28 13.03 3.93
N SER A 77 -2.74 13.04 5.15
CA SER A 77 -1.98 14.17 5.66
C SER A 77 -0.70 14.39 4.86
N PHE A 78 -0.13 15.59 5.00
CA PHE A 78 1.08 15.95 4.26
C PHE A 78 2.24 14.98 4.56
N ASP A 79 2.52 14.70 5.83
CA ASP A 79 3.66 13.86 6.23
C ASP A 79 3.46 12.40 5.76
N SER A 80 2.24 11.87 5.86
CA SER A 80 1.88 10.55 5.31
C SER A 80 2.04 10.51 3.80
N SER A 81 1.58 11.55 3.09
CA SER A 81 1.72 11.65 1.63
C SER A 81 3.18 11.66 1.18
N VAL A 82 4.05 12.38 1.90
CA VAL A 82 5.49 12.40 1.65
C VAL A 82 6.10 11.02 1.90
N LEU A 83 5.68 10.32 2.96
CA LEU A 83 6.12 8.97 3.26
C LEU A 83 5.78 8.00 2.12
N VAL A 84 4.55 8.06 1.58
CA VAL A 84 4.14 7.21 0.44
C VAL A 84 5.09 7.40 -0.75
N VAL A 85 5.40 8.65 -1.11
CA VAL A 85 6.30 8.95 -2.25
C VAL A 85 7.71 8.45 -1.98
N LYS A 86 8.25 8.65 -0.78
CA LYS A 86 9.60 8.21 -0.39
C LYS A 86 9.74 6.68 -0.41
N PHE A 87 8.73 5.97 0.08
CA PHE A 87 8.67 4.52 -0.02
C PHE A 87 8.57 4.04 -1.48
N GLY A 88 7.83 4.75 -2.32
CA GLY A 88 7.81 4.49 -3.77
C GLY A 88 9.19 4.67 -4.42
N GLU A 89 9.92 5.72 -4.08
CA GLU A 89 11.30 5.94 -4.55
C GLU A 89 12.26 4.81 -4.09
N ALA A 90 12.00 4.21 -2.93
CA ALA A 90 12.73 3.05 -2.40
C ALA A 90 12.25 1.69 -2.98
N GLY A 91 11.24 1.68 -3.85
CA GLY A 91 10.68 0.45 -4.44
C GLY A 91 9.68 -0.30 -3.55
N MET A 92 9.22 0.31 -2.45
CA MET A 92 8.30 -0.28 -1.46
C MET A 92 6.95 0.46 -1.44
N LEU A 93 6.41 0.79 -2.62
CA LEU A 93 5.22 1.63 -2.75
C LEU A 93 4.02 1.09 -1.97
N ARG A 94 3.75 -0.22 -2.04
CA ARG A 94 2.57 -0.83 -1.42
C ARG A 94 2.60 -0.68 0.11
N GLU A 95 3.74 -0.98 0.71
CA GLU A 95 4.01 -0.83 2.14
C GLU A 95 3.97 0.64 2.56
N GLY A 96 4.52 1.53 1.71
CA GLY A 96 4.45 2.98 1.91
C GLY A 96 3.02 3.52 1.97
N ILE A 97 2.16 3.10 1.03
CA ILE A 97 0.73 3.47 1.02
C ILE A 97 0.07 3.02 2.33
N LEU A 98 0.23 1.74 2.70
CA LEU A 98 -0.38 1.19 3.91
C LEU A 98 0.10 1.90 5.18
N LEU A 99 1.40 2.13 5.33
CA LEU A 99 1.97 2.86 6.47
C LEU A 99 1.48 4.31 6.51
N GLY A 100 1.41 4.99 5.37
CA GLY A 100 0.86 6.35 5.28
C GLY A 100 -0.60 6.43 5.73
N ILE A 101 -1.43 5.44 5.36
CA ILE A 101 -2.82 5.35 5.81
C ILE A 101 -2.88 5.08 7.33
N LEU A 102 -2.11 4.11 7.82
CA LEU A 102 -2.07 3.76 9.25
C LEU A 102 -1.63 4.94 10.14
N MET A 103 -0.84 5.87 9.62
CA MET A 103 -0.46 7.10 10.33
C MET A 103 -1.62 8.09 10.52
N ASP A 104 -2.61 8.08 9.62
CA ASP A 104 -3.75 9.01 9.62
C ASP A 104 -5.07 8.38 10.09
N THR A 105 -5.16 7.05 10.09
CA THR A 105 -6.36 6.31 10.50
C THR A 105 -6.41 6.07 12.02
N GLN A 106 -7.59 6.31 12.61
CA GLN A 106 -7.94 5.87 13.95
C GLN A 106 -9.41 5.40 13.97
N PRO A 107 -9.74 4.25 14.58
CA PRO A 107 -8.83 3.32 15.26
C PRO A 107 -7.97 2.52 14.27
N LEU A 108 -6.81 2.06 14.72
CA LEU A 108 -5.93 1.14 13.97
C LEU A 108 -6.57 -0.27 13.85
N PRO A 109 -6.13 -1.11 12.88
CA PRO A 109 -6.67 -2.45 12.69
C PRO A 109 -6.64 -3.36 13.92
N ILE A 110 -5.57 -3.36 14.70
CA ILE A 110 -5.47 -4.12 15.96
C ILE A 110 -6.29 -3.39 17.02
N LEU A 111 -7.17 -4.15 17.69
CA LEU A 111 -8.00 -3.64 18.78
C LEU A 111 -7.11 -3.03 19.87
N HIS A 112 -7.43 -1.79 20.28
CA HIS A 112 -6.83 -1.17 21.45
C HIS A 112 -7.87 -1.05 22.56
N PRO A 113 -7.90 -1.99 23.52
CA PRO A 113 -8.79 -1.90 24.66
C PRO A 113 -8.50 -0.62 25.46
N PHE A 114 -9.57 0.01 25.93
CA PHE A 114 -9.47 1.28 26.64
C PHE A 114 -8.81 1.08 28.00
N GLY A 115 -7.69 1.79 28.23
CA GLY A 115 -6.98 1.77 29.51
C GLY A 115 -6.12 0.53 29.78
N ASP A 116 -5.96 -0.35 28.79
CA ASP A 116 -5.16 -1.58 28.91
C ASP A 116 -4.05 -1.65 27.85
N ASP A 117 -3.00 -0.85 28.08
CA ASP A 117 -1.82 -0.79 27.20
C ASP A 117 -1.02 -2.11 27.19
N HIS A 118 -1.13 -2.91 28.25
CA HIS A 118 -0.48 -4.22 28.33
C HIS A 118 -1.14 -5.18 27.33
N LEU A 119 -2.48 -5.27 27.36
CA LEU A 119 -3.23 -6.12 26.46
C LEU A 119 -3.08 -5.68 24.99
N PHE A 120 -3.00 -4.37 24.73
CA PHE A 120 -2.68 -3.87 23.38
C PHE A 120 -1.28 -4.31 22.91
N THR A 121 -0.29 -4.29 23.80
CA THR A 121 1.07 -4.76 23.48
C THR A 121 1.09 -6.27 23.20
N GLU A 122 0.31 -7.05 23.97
CA GLU A 122 0.14 -8.48 23.75
C GLU A 122 -0.45 -8.78 22.36
N TYR A 123 -1.48 -8.03 21.95
CA TYR A 123 -2.09 -8.17 20.62
C TYR A 123 -1.13 -7.79 19.49
N ILE A 124 -0.32 -6.73 19.66
CA ILE A 124 0.73 -6.38 18.69
C ILE A 124 1.74 -7.53 18.56
N ASN A 125 2.16 -8.12 19.69
CA ASN A 125 3.15 -9.19 19.72
C ASN A 125 2.69 -10.47 19.00
N CYS A 126 1.38 -10.65 18.77
CA CYS A 126 0.87 -11.72 17.90
C CYS A 126 1.30 -11.55 16.43
N TYR A 127 1.46 -10.31 15.97
CA TYR A 127 1.74 -9.97 14.58
C TYR A 127 3.16 -9.48 14.34
N PHE A 128 3.80 -8.90 15.35
CA PHE A 128 5.13 -8.33 15.24
C PHE A 128 5.83 -8.32 16.59
N SER A 129 6.96 -9.02 16.70
CA SER A 129 7.82 -8.99 17.88
C SER A 129 9.07 -8.17 17.59
N ALA A 130 9.25 -7.08 18.33
CA ALA A 130 10.41 -6.20 18.24
C ALA A 130 11.68 -6.78 18.89
N ASP A 131 11.58 -7.93 19.58
CA ASP A 131 12.69 -8.55 20.34
C ASP A 131 13.74 -9.25 19.46
N SER A 132 13.66 -9.13 18.13
CA SER A 132 14.79 -9.56 17.30
C SER A 132 15.93 -8.55 17.44
N ASP A 133 17.07 -8.99 17.95
CA ASP A 133 18.34 -8.23 18.13
C ASP A 133 18.84 -7.45 16.89
N LYS A 134 18.15 -7.57 15.74
CA LYS A 134 18.46 -6.95 14.46
C LYS A 134 17.66 -5.69 14.14
N ILE A 135 16.52 -5.44 14.80
CA ILE A 135 15.63 -4.32 14.46
C ILE A 135 15.80 -3.18 15.49
N VAL A 136 16.44 -2.08 15.07
CA VAL A 136 16.56 -0.87 15.90
C VAL A 136 15.38 0.07 15.60
N LEU A 137 14.19 -0.25 16.12
CA LEU A 137 13.08 0.70 16.14
C LEU A 137 13.23 1.63 17.33
N THR A 138 13.04 2.94 17.11
CA THR A 138 13.33 3.96 18.13
C THR A 138 12.09 4.44 18.89
N GLY A 139 10.87 4.16 18.40
CA GLY A 139 9.63 4.63 19.02
C GLY A 139 8.49 3.61 19.10
N ARG A 140 7.73 3.65 20.22
CA ARG A 140 6.51 2.84 20.44
C ARG A 140 5.47 2.95 19.31
N LYS A 141 5.36 4.12 18.66
CA LYS A 141 4.43 4.32 17.53
C LYS A 141 4.85 3.57 16.27
N GLU A 142 6.15 3.48 16.00
CA GLU A 142 6.69 2.78 14.82
C GLU A 142 6.41 1.28 14.93
N VAL A 143 6.61 0.71 16.13
CA VAL A 143 6.25 -0.68 16.45
C VAL A 143 4.75 -0.92 16.25
N ALA A 144 3.89 0.00 16.71
CA ALA A 144 2.46 -0.12 16.52
C ALA A 144 2.06 -0.10 15.03
N PHE A 145 2.66 0.78 14.22
CA PHE A 145 2.38 0.82 12.77
C PHE A 145 2.82 -0.47 12.07
N LEU A 146 3.99 -1.01 12.41
CA LEU A 146 4.46 -2.27 11.84
C LEU A 146 3.60 -3.47 12.26
N GLY A 147 3.20 -3.54 13.53
CA GLY A 147 2.26 -4.58 13.99
C GLY A 147 0.93 -4.54 13.23
N ASN A 148 0.39 -3.34 13.02
CA ASN A 148 -0.85 -3.15 12.28
C ASN A 148 -0.71 -3.43 10.77
N LEU A 149 0.44 -3.10 10.18
CA LEU A 149 0.76 -3.48 8.79
C LEU A 149 0.76 -5.00 8.64
N CYS A 150 1.44 -5.71 9.55
CA CYS A 150 1.49 -7.18 9.55
C CYS A 150 0.11 -7.80 9.76
N ALA A 151 -0.72 -7.24 10.65
CA ALA A 151 -2.09 -7.67 10.85
C ALA A 151 -2.97 -7.49 9.59
N PHE A 152 -2.85 -6.35 8.91
CA PHE A 152 -3.57 -6.10 7.66
C PHE A 152 -3.14 -7.08 6.55
N GLN A 153 -1.83 -7.29 6.41
CA GLN A 153 -1.26 -8.24 5.45
C GLN A 153 -1.70 -9.68 5.75
N PHE A 154 -1.77 -10.04 7.03
CA PHE A 154 -2.30 -11.32 7.48
C PHE A 154 -3.78 -11.49 7.09
N TRP A 155 -4.63 -10.48 7.33
CA TRP A 155 -6.03 -10.50 6.90
C TRP A 155 -6.19 -10.65 5.38
N GLN A 156 -5.38 -9.93 4.59
CA GLN A 156 -5.37 -10.08 3.12
C GLN A 156 -5.04 -11.51 2.69
N ARG A 157 -4.01 -12.11 3.30
CA ARG A 157 -3.51 -13.43 2.90
C ARG A 157 -4.37 -14.59 3.40
N VAL A 158 -4.96 -14.49 4.59
CA VAL A 158 -5.69 -15.61 5.20
C VAL A 158 -7.18 -15.54 4.96
N PHE A 159 -7.78 -14.37 5.21
CA PHE A 159 -9.22 -14.22 5.07
C PHE A 159 -9.61 -13.85 3.65
N LYS A 160 -8.99 -12.80 3.07
CA LYS A 160 -9.37 -12.31 1.74
C LYS A 160 -9.05 -13.30 0.62
N ASP A 161 -7.90 -13.98 0.64
CA ASP A 161 -7.62 -15.02 -0.37
C ASP A 161 -8.62 -16.18 -0.31
N LYS A 162 -9.01 -16.63 0.89
CA LYS A 162 -10.07 -17.65 1.04
C LYS A 162 -11.37 -17.16 0.41
N HIS A 163 -11.75 -15.92 0.70
CA HIS A 163 -12.94 -15.29 0.16
C HIS A 163 -12.90 -15.20 -1.38
N ARG A 164 -11.79 -14.73 -1.95
CA ARG A 164 -11.57 -14.64 -3.41
C ARG A 164 -11.74 -16.01 -4.07
N LEU A 165 -11.18 -17.06 -3.46
CA LEU A 165 -11.29 -18.42 -3.97
C LEU A 165 -12.73 -18.96 -3.93
N GLU A 166 -13.45 -18.74 -2.83
CA GLU A 166 -14.87 -19.13 -2.73
C GLU A 166 -15.75 -18.35 -3.71
N HIS A 167 -15.45 -17.08 -3.96
CA HIS A 167 -16.11 -16.28 -4.98
C HIS A 167 -15.92 -16.88 -6.39
N LEU A 168 -14.68 -17.24 -6.77
CA LEU A 168 -14.43 -17.90 -8.07
C LEU A 168 -15.17 -19.24 -8.20
N LYS A 169 -15.33 -20.00 -7.11
CA LYS A 169 -16.15 -21.23 -7.11
C LYS A 169 -17.64 -20.93 -7.29
N GLN A 170 -18.13 -19.79 -6.80
CA GLN A 170 -19.51 -19.35 -7.00
C GLN A 170 -19.75 -18.87 -8.43
N VAL A 171 -18.79 -18.15 -9.03
CA VAL A 171 -18.87 -17.70 -10.44
C VAL A 171 -19.08 -18.88 -11.41
N LEU A 172 -18.54 -20.07 -11.08
CA LEU A 172 -18.77 -21.30 -11.85
C LEU A 172 -20.16 -21.91 -11.67
N LYS A 173 -20.74 -21.78 -10.47
CA LYS A 173 -22.06 -22.31 -10.14
C LYS A 173 -23.09 -21.24 -10.50
N PHE A 174 -23.51 -21.20 -11.75
CA PHE A 174 -24.57 -20.30 -12.25
C PHE A 174 -25.95 -20.45 -11.54
N GLU A 175 -26.04 -21.18 -10.42
CA GLU A 175 -27.27 -21.43 -9.67
C GLU A 175 -27.15 -21.00 -8.19
N GLU A 176 -28.15 -20.23 -7.75
CA GLU A 176 -28.47 -19.79 -6.39
C GLU A 176 -27.41 -18.92 -5.67
N MET A 177 -27.24 -17.71 -6.21
CA MET A 177 -26.80 -16.55 -5.44
C MET A 177 -27.90 -16.19 -4.41
N GLU A 178 -28.00 -16.89 -3.27
CA GLU A 178 -28.75 -16.51 -2.04
C GLU A 178 -28.76 -17.72 -1.09
N PRO A 179 -27.73 -17.94 -0.23
CA PRO A 179 -27.55 -17.16 1.00
C PRO A 179 -26.07 -16.90 1.41
N ALA A 180 -25.10 -17.29 0.58
CA ALA A 180 -23.67 -17.21 0.92
C ALA A 180 -23.19 -15.76 1.08
N THR A 181 -23.70 -14.84 0.25
CA THR A 181 -23.34 -13.41 0.26
C THR A 181 -23.78 -12.69 1.54
N LEU A 182 -24.84 -13.17 2.21
CA LEU A 182 -25.38 -12.61 3.45
C LEU A 182 -24.66 -13.11 4.72
N LEU A 183 -23.96 -14.25 4.65
CA LEU A 183 -23.22 -14.83 5.79
C LEU A 183 -21.76 -14.35 5.86
N LEU A 184 -21.22 -13.81 4.77
CA LEU A 184 -19.83 -13.36 4.67
C LEU A 184 -19.44 -12.26 5.66
N PRO A 185 -20.23 -11.19 5.85
CA PRO A 185 -19.89 -10.15 6.83
C PRO A 185 -19.80 -10.70 8.26
N LYS A 186 -20.65 -11.68 8.61
CA LYS A 186 -20.65 -12.33 9.93
C LYS A 186 -19.45 -13.23 10.14
N LEU A 187 -19.08 -14.02 9.12
CA LEU A 187 -17.88 -14.86 9.18
C LEU A 187 -16.61 -14.02 9.32
N GLU A 188 -16.55 -12.87 8.65
CA GLU A 188 -15.43 -11.94 8.81
C GLU A 188 -15.41 -11.29 10.19
N GLU A 189 -16.58 -10.91 10.73
CA GLU A 189 -16.69 -10.33 12.08
C GLU A 189 -16.21 -11.31 13.15
N GLU A 190 -16.66 -12.57 13.10
CA GLU A 190 -16.22 -13.64 14.01
C GLU A 190 -14.71 -13.90 13.89
N TRP A 191 -14.20 -13.91 12.65
CA TRP A 191 -12.77 -14.07 12.39
C TRP A 191 -11.97 -12.89 12.97
N CYS A 192 -12.38 -11.65 12.71
CA CYS A 192 -11.73 -10.47 13.24
C CYS A 192 -11.74 -10.45 14.77
N PHE A 193 -12.86 -10.82 15.39
CA PHE A 193 -12.97 -10.92 16.85
C PHE A 193 -11.97 -11.92 17.42
N PHE A 194 -11.86 -13.11 16.83
CA PHE A 194 -10.89 -14.13 17.25
C PHE A 194 -9.44 -13.67 17.11
N HIS A 195 -9.16 -12.80 16.13
CA HIS A 195 -7.83 -12.27 15.84
C HIS A 195 -7.52 -10.93 16.51
N HIS A 196 -8.41 -10.42 17.37
CA HIS A 196 -8.30 -9.11 18.01
C HIS A 196 -8.17 -7.94 17.01
N LEU A 197 -8.89 -8.03 15.89
CA LEU A 197 -8.89 -7.04 14.82
C LEU A 197 -10.23 -6.31 14.72
N LEU A 198 -10.17 -5.08 14.24
CA LEU A 198 -11.32 -4.23 13.93
C LEU A 198 -11.64 -4.31 12.43
N GLN A 199 -12.71 -5.03 12.10
CA GLN A 199 -13.19 -5.21 10.72
C GLN A 199 -13.38 -3.88 9.98
N SER A 200 -14.01 -2.89 10.62
CA SER A 200 -14.24 -1.57 10.03
C SER A 200 -12.95 -0.82 9.70
N SER A 201 -11.92 -0.95 10.55
CA SER A 201 -10.61 -0.35 10.30
C SER A 201 -9.90 -1.03 9.13
N LEU A 202 -9.95 -2.37 9.04
CA LEU A 202 -9.39 -3.11 7.91
C LEU A 202 -10.03 -2.70 6.57
N HIS A 203 -11.36 -2.60 6.51
CA HIS A 203 -12.05 -2.15 5.30
C HIS A 203 -11.71 -0.71 4.94
N HIS A 204 -11.67 0.19 5.92
CA HIS A 204 -11.30 1.58 5.68
C HIS A 204 -9.87 1.72 5.15
N VAL A 205 -8.91 0.98 5.72
CA VAL A 205 -7.53 0.94 5.20
C VAL A 205 -7.50 0.39 3.77
N SER A 206 -8.29 -0.65 3.49
CA SER A 206 -8.39 -1.23 2.15
C SER A 206 -8.97 -0.26 1.13
N GLU A 207 -10.02 0.50 1.47
CA GLU A 207 -10.61 1.51 0.59
C GLU A 207 -9.64 2.66 0.31
N MET A 208 -9.01 3.20 1.35
CA MET A 208 -8.02 4.27 1.21
C MET A 208 -6.80 3.83 0.39
N TYR A 209 -6.40 2.55 0.50
CA TYR A 209 -5.32 1.99 -0.30
C TYR A 209 -5.63 2.08 -1.80
N GLU A 210 -6.86 1.76 -2.20
CA GLU A 210 -7.28 1.88 -3.60
C GLU A 210 -7.29 3.33 -4.08
N ASP A 211 -7.76 4.28 -3.27
CA ASP A 211 -7.78 5.70 -3.62
C ASP A 211 -6.39 6.28 -3.89
N VAL A 212 -5.42 5.93 -3.04
CA VAL A 212 -4.03 6.37 -3.19
C VAL A 212 -3.38 5.69 -4.40
N LEU A 213 -3.59 4.39 -4.59
CA LEU A 213 -3.04 3.65 -5.72
C LEU A 213 -3.63 4.13 -7.06
N ASN A 214 -4.93 4.43 -7.08
CA ASN A 214 -5.60 5.05 -8.23
C ASN A 214 -4.95 6.40 -8.59
N SER A 215 -4.62 7.20 -7.59
CA SER A 215 -3.91 8.47 -7.81
C SER A 215 -2.51 8.24 -8.39
N MET A 216 -1.78 7.21 -7.94
CA MET A 216 -0.49 6.83 -8.52
C MET A 216 -0.60 6.47 -10.01
N HIS A 217 -1.61 5.68 -10.40
CA HIS A 217 -1.83 5.33 -11.81
C HIS A 217 -2.25 6.52 -12.69
N ARG A 218 -2.96 7.50 -12.12
CA ARG A 218 -3.34 8.73 -12.85
C ARG A 218 -2.16 9.66 -13.10
N PHE A 219 -1.30 9.85 -12.12
CA PHE A 219 -0.15 10.77 -12.20
C PHE A 219 1.11 10.11 -12.78
N ARG A 220 1.25 8.79 -12.64
CA ARG A 220 2.39 7.98 -13.10
C ARG A 220 3.76 8.60 -12.74
N PRO A 221 4.13 8.62 -11.45
CA PRO A 221 5.48 9.01 -11.05
C PRO A 221 6.51 8.02 -11.63
N ASN A 222 7.73 8.50 -11.88
CA ASN A 222 8.79 7.73 -12.52
C ASN A 222 9.22 6.43 -11.80
N PHE A 223 8.99 6.33 -10.49
CA PHE A 223 9.26 5.12 -9.71
C PHE A 223 8.14 4.08 -9.78
N LEU A 224 6.95 4.42 -10.29
CA LEU A 224 5.81 3.50 -10.36
C LEU A 224 6.14 2.21 -11.14
N PRO A 225 6.79 2.27 -12.32
CA PRO A 225 7.23 1.05 -13.03
C PRO A 225 8.10 0.13 -12.17
N ALA A 226 9.05 0.70 -11.42
CA ALA A 226 10.01 -0.02 -10.60
C ALA A 226 9.42 -0.56 -9.28
N SER A 227 8.26 -0.03 -8.87
CA SER A 227 7.55 -0.43 -7.65
C SER A 227 6.48 -1.50 -7.90
N ASN A 228 6.28 -1.90 -9.17
CA ASN A 228 5.38 -3.01 -9.49
C ASN A 228 6.05 -4.32 -9.08
N GLY A 229 5.26 -5.22 -8.52
CA GLY A 229 5.78 -6.43 -7.90
C GLY A 229 4.74 -7.13 -7.04
N ILE A 230 5.07 -8.38 -6.73
CA ILE A 230 4.26 -9.23 -5.86
C ILE A 230 4.27 -8.60 -4.45
N PRO A 231 3.10 -8.39 -3.81
CA PRO A 231 3.05 -7.86 -2.46
C PRO A 231 3.88 -8.69 -1.48
N THR A 232 4.54 -8.02 -0.54
CA THR A 232 5.37 -8.67 0.49
C THR A 232 4.61 -9.71 1.33
N TYR A 233 3.28 -9.62 1.39
CA TYR A 233 2.44 -10.58 2.09
C TYR A 233 2.36 -11.98 1.43
N TYR A 234 2.90 -12.15 0.22
CA TYR A 234 3.15 -13.46 -0.39
C TYR A 234 4.56 -14.01 -0.11
N SER A 235 5.44 -13.24 0.53
CA SER A 235 6.79 -13.69 0.88
C SER A 235 6.85 -14.90 1.83
N PRO A 236 5.89 -15.14 2.75
CA PRO A 236 5.80 -16.43 3.44
C PRO A 236 5.01 -17.43 2.59
N TYR A 237 5.69 -18.48 2.10
CA TYR A 237 5.03 -19.64 1.50
C TYR A 237 4.15 -20.39 2.52
N GLU A 238 4.58 -20.39 3.79
CA GLU A 238 3.87 -20.92 4.94
C GLU A 238 3.96 -19.93 6.11
N PHE A 239 2.87 -19.77 6.87
CA PHE A 239 2.97 -19.15 8.19
C PHE A 239 3.69 -20.13 9.12
N GLY A 240 4.97 -19.86 9.40
CA GLY A 240 5.79 -20.53 10.40
C GLY A 240 5.16 -20.43 11.79
N HIS A 241 4.23 -21.32 12.08
CA HIS A 241 3.60 -21.39 13.38
C HIS A 241 4.50 -22.14 14.37
N THR A 242 4.91 -21.47 15.44
CA THR A 242 5.50 -22.09 16.65
C THR A 242 4.72 -21.61 17.86
N CYS A 243 3.81 -22.43 18.41
CA CYS A 243 3.26 -22.13 19.74
C CYS A 243 4.17 -22.79 20.77
N LEU A 244 4.47 -22.05 21.82
CA LEU A 244 4.82 -22.63 23.11
C LEU A 244 3.53 -23.18 23.71
N LEU A 245 3.25 -24.46 23.52
CA LEU A 245 2.23 -25.14 24.29
C LEU A 245 2.83 -25.44 25.67
N GLU A 246 2.36 -24.75 26.71
CA GLU A 246 2.56 -25.22 28.08
C GLU A 246 1.75 -26.50 28.25
N CYS A 247 2.41 -27.66 28.13
CA CYS A 247 1.75 -28.92 28.38
C CYS A 247 1.49 -29.03 29.88
N GLN A 248 0.27 -28.75 30.32
CA GLN A 248 -0.17 -29.18 31.65
C GLN A 248 -0.09 -30.70 31.65
N GLN A 249 0.79 -31.27 32.47
CA GLN A 249 0.75 -32.69 32.75
C GLN A 249 -0.58 -32.96 33.45
N GLN A 250 -1.54 -33.51 32.69
CA GLN A 250 -2.76 -34.08 33.25
C GLN A 250 -2.30 -35.21 34.18
N GLY A 251 -2.24 -34.93 35.48
CA GLY A 251 -1.82 -35.89 36.48
C GLY A 251 -2.83 -37.02 36.59
N GLU A 252 -2.64 -38.07 35.80
CA GLU A 252 -3.03 -39.42 36.24
C GLU A 252 -1.94 -39.90 37.18
N ILE A 253 -2.17 -39.59 38.47
CA ILE A 253 -1.43 -40.17 39.58
C ILE A 253 -1.77 -41.67 39.58
N ASP A 254 -0.83 -42.50 39.14
CA ASP A 254 -0.71 -43.85 39.64
C ASP A 254 0.73 -44.17 40.05
N ALA A 255 0.89 -44.21 41.37
CA ALA A 255 1.82 -45.00 42.18
C ALA A 255 3.30 -45.16 41.76
N LEU A 256 4.14 -44.58 42.63
CA LEU A 256 5.45 -45.10 43.07
C LEU A 256 6.63 -45.00 42.08
N SER A 257 7.30 -43.84 42.08
CA SER A 257 8.77 -43.83 42.23
C SER A 257 9.24 -42.49 42.79
N SER A 258 9.96 -42.56 43.90
CA SER A 258 10.66 -41.44 44.53
C SER A 258 12.08 -41.40 43.99
N SER A 259 12.38 -40.43 43.12
CA SER A 259 13.75 -39.98 42.87
C SER A 259 13.72 -38.51 42.46
N ASP A 260 14.33 -37.68 43.30
CA ASP A 260 14.66 -36.29 43.04
C ASP A 260 15.59 -36.19 41.82
N GLU A 261 15.03 -35.92 40.65
CA GLU A 261 15.73 -35.25 39.57
C GLU A 261 14.90 -34.03 39.19
N GLN A 262 15.54 -32.86 39.11
CA GLN A 262 14.93 -31.62 38.67
C GLN A 262 14.23 -31.88 37.33
N LEU A 263 12.90 -31.84 37.33
CA LEU A 263 12.10 -31.84 36.12
C LEU A 263 12.45 -30.57 35.35
N GLU A 264 13.45 -30.65 34.46
CA GLU A 264 13.55 -29.72 33.34
C GLU A 264 12.21 -29.81 32.62
N GLN A 265 11.43 -28.74 32.73
CA GLN A 265 10.16 -28.59 32.03
C GLN A 265 10.50 -28.51 30.54
N SER A 266 10.55 -29.68 29.89
CA SER A 266 10.86 -29.80 28.48
C SER A 266 9.71 -29.20 27.68
N ASN A 267 9.83 -27.92 27.35
CA ASN A 267 8.91 -27.23 26.45
C ASN A 267 9.11 -27.80 25.03
N GLU A 268 8.44 -28.91 24.70
CA GLU A 268 8.36 -29.39 23.33
C GLU A 268 7.59 -28.37 22.48
N THR A 269 8.30 -27.65 21.62
CA THR A 269 7.69 -26.79 20.59
C THR A 269 6.97 -27.66 19.55
N ARG A 270 5.64 -27.56 19.47
CA ARG A 270 4.83 -28.19 18.40
C ARG A 270 4.13 -27.13 17.54
N LYS A 271 3.91 -27.45 16.26
CA LYS A 271 3.07 -26.67 15.34
C LYS A 271 1.60 -26.77 15.82
N CYS A 272 1.03 -25.66 16.28
CA CYS A 272 -0.41 -25.52 16.53
C CYS A 272 -1.07 -24.82 15.33
N VAL A 273 -2.39 -24.96 15.20
CA VAL A 273 -3.18 -24.51 14.05
C VAL A 273 -4.04 -23.30 14.43
N ALA A 274 -4.06 -22.92 15.72
CA ALA A 274 -5.12 -22.09 16.29
C ALA A 274 -4.78 -20.60 16.43
N VAL A 275 -3.51 -20.18 16.48
CA VAL A 275 -3.17 -18.75 16.61
C VAL A 275 -2.09 -18.38 15.59
N PRO A 276 -2.38 -17.49 14.64
CA PRO A 276 -1.39 -17.09 13.64
C PRO A 276 -0.33 -16.22 14.31
N PHE A 277 0.90 -16.72 14.31
CA PHE A 277 2.07 -15.92 14.60
C PHE A 277 2.72 -15.54 13.27
N VAL A 278 2.77 -14.24 12.97
CA VAL A 278 3.60 -13.73 11.88
C VAL A 278 5.02 -13.66 12.42
N ALA A 279 5.90 -14.55 11.95
CA ALA A 279 7.29 -14.55 12.39
C ALA A 279 7.98 -13.22 12.04
N SER A 280 8.94 -12.80 12.87
CA SER A 280 9.71 -11.53 12.74
C SER A 280 10.54 -11.39 11.44
N GLY A 281 10.56 -12.41 10.58
CA GLY A 281 11.16 -12.37 9.25
C GLY A 281 10.16 -12.45 8.09
N HIS A 282 8.87 -12.56 8.37
CA HIS A 282 7.84 -12.58 7.32
C HIS A 282 7.56 -11.17 6.81
N PHE A 283 7.02 -11.10 5.60
CA PHE A 283 6.60 -9.85 4.93
C PHE A 283 7.72 -8.81 4.73
N GLN A 284 8.99 -9.24 4.73
CA GLN A 284 10.15 -8.33 4.63
C GLN A 284 10.13 -7.22 5.69
N THR A 285 9.54 -7.52 6.85
CA THR A 285 9.32 -6.55 7.95
C THR A 285 10.59 -5.83 8.41
N ASN A 286 11.75 -6.49 8.33
CA ASN A 286 13.04 -5.87 8.63
C ASN A 286 13.38 -4.73 7.66
N ASP A 287 13.24 -4.98 6.36
CA ASP A 287 13.54 -4.01 5.31
C ASP A 287 12.56 -2.83 5.37
N VAL A 288 11.27 -3.14 5.62
CA VAL A 288 10.21 -2.13 5.84
C VAL A 288 10.53 -1.27 7.07
N ALA A 289 10.94 -1.88 8.17
CA ALA A 289 11.26 -1.19 9.42
C ALA A 289 12.47 -0.26 9.27
N GLU A 290 13.54 -0.74 8.63
CA GLU A 290 14.73 0.06 8.35
C GLU A 290 14.38 1.27 7.46
N ASN A 291 13.65 1.04 6.38
CA ASN A 291 13.23 2.10 5.48
C ASN A 291 12.28 3.11 6.14
N LEU A 292 11.39 2.65 7.03
CA LEU A 292 10.50 3.51 7.81
C LEU A 292 11.29 4.46 8.70
N VAL A 293 12.27 3.95 9.46
CA VAL A 293 13.11 4.77 10.35
C VAL A 293 13.91 5.79 9.55
N ASN A 294 14.50 5.39 8.43
CA ASN A 294 15.27 6.29 7.56
C ASN A 294 14.37 7.37 6.94
N THR A 295 13.21 6.99 6.41
CA THR A 295 12.25 7.93 5.81
C THR A 295 11.71 8.92 6.85
N ILE A 296 11.36 8.48 8.06
CA ILE A 296 10.90 9.38 9.13
C ILE A 296 12.00 10.38 9.51
N LYS A 297 13.25 9.94 9.61
CA LYS A 297 14.40 10.84 9.86
C LYS A 297 14.54 11.85 8.74
N GLU A 298 14.45 11.43 7.47
CA GLU A 298 14.51 12.32 6.32
C GLU A 298 13.38 13.36 6.31
N ILE A 299 12.14 12.94 6.53
CA ILE A 299 10.98 13.84 6.60
C ILE A 299 11.18 14.86 7.71
N ARG A 300 11.65 14.44 8.89
CA ARG A 300 11.95 15.38 9.99
C ARG A 300 13.03 16.38 9.60
N VAL A 301 14.10 15.96 8.93
CA VAL A 301 15.19 16.85 8.49
C VAL A 301 14.71 17.82 7.40
N GLN A 302 13.97 17.34 6.39
CA GLN A 302 13.43 18.16 5.30
C GLN A 302 12.36 19.14 5.79
N CYS A 303 11.56 18.75 6.79
CA CYS A 303 10.51 19.60 7.33
C CYS A 303 10.97 20.55 8.44
N ALA A 304 12.19 20.39 8.97
CA ALA A 304 12.75 21.20 10.05
C ALA A 304 13.56 22.42 9.57
N GLY A 305 13.37 22.86 8.31
CA GLY A 305 14.16 23.91 7.66
C GLY A 305 14.62 25.02 8.61
N ASP A 306 15.94 25.23 8.67
CA ASP A 306 16.69 26.17 9.53
C ASP A 306 15.84 27.08 10.42
N THR A 307 15.31 26.53 11.52
CA THR A 307 14.77 27.32 12.64
C THR A 307 15.92 27.95 13.43
N SER A 308 16.86 28.62 12.77
CA SER A 308 17.81 29.55 13.37
C SER A 308 17.22 30.96 13.33
N ARG A 309 16.04 31.12 13.95
CA ARG A 309 15.65 32.40 14.53
C ARG A 309 15.98 32.31 16.00
N ASN A 310 17.06 32.99 16.39
CA ASN A 310 17.57 33.17 17.74
C ASN A 310 16.47 33.14 18.82
N TYR A 311 16.26 31.98 19.43
CA TYR A 311 15.74 31.86 20.78
C TYR A 311 16.79 31.09 21.60
N PRO A 312 17.26 31.64 22.72
CA PRO A 312 18.26 30.97 23.54
C PRO A 312 17.68 29.65 24.07
N ALA A 313 18.39 28.57 23.75
CA ALA A 313 18.09 27.21 24.16
C ALA A 313 17.86 27.12 25.68
N ILE A 314 16.67 26.68 26.08
CA ILE A 314 16.46 26.06 27.38
C ILE A 314 16.68 24.57 27.16
N ILE A 315 17.92 24.15 27.44
CA ILE A 315 18.27 22.75 27.67
C ILE A 315 17.64 22.38 29.02
N ASN A 316 16.79 21.36 29.04
CA ASN A 316 16.54 20.60 30.26
C ASN A 316 16.44 19.12 29.90
N ASP A 317 17.61 18.53 29.94
CA ASP A 317 17.88 17.12 30.14
C ASP A 317 17.50 16.77 31.58
N TYR A 318 16.54 15.87 31.79
CA TYR A 318 16.41 15.09 33.02
C TYR A 318 15.71 13.78 32.69
N ASP A 319 16.53 12.82 32.29
CA ASP A 319 16.25 11.40 32.44
C ASP A 319 16.10 11.09 33.95
N SER A 320 14.99 10.47 34.31
CA SER A 320 14.59 10.22 35.70
C SER A 320 14.72 8.73 36.04
N HIS A 321 15.70 8.37 36.87
CA HIS A 321 15.67 7.08 37.58
C HIS A 321 15.00 7.22 38.96
N MET A 322 13.76 6.70 38.99
CA MET A 322 13.08 5.91 40.03
C MET A 322 13.22 6.27 41.52
N ASN A 323 12.10 6.62 42.15
CA ASN A 323 11.59 5.83 43.28
C ASN A 323 10.11 6.13 43.64
N GLY A 324 9.28 5.07 43.61
CA GLY A 324 8.18 4.81 44.55
C GLY A 324 6.97 5.76 44.58
N GLY A 325 5.96 5.50 43.74
CA GLY A 325 4.59 6.02 43.90
C GLY A 325 3.63 5.34 42.91
N ALA A 326 2.51 4.81 43.40
CA ALA A 326 1.54 3.96 42.69
C ALA A 326 1.03 4.52 41.33
N PRO A 327 0.64 3.67 40.37
CA PRO A 327 0.15 4.13 39.06
C PRO A 327 -1.21 4.81 39.21
N LEU A 328 -1.31 6.06 38.79
CA LEU A 328 -2.57 6.80 38.67
C LEU A 328 -3.22 6.45 37.33
N CYS A 329 -4.41 5.86 37.41
CA CYS A 329 -5.28 5.53 36.28
C CYS A 329 -5.73 6.82 35.54
N VAL A 330 -5.57 6.84 34.22
CA VAL A 330 -5.83 8.00 33.33
C VAL A 330 -7.31 8.18 32.99
N TYR A 331 -8.20 7.33 33.50
CA TYR A 331 -9.61 7.37 33.15
C TYR A 331 -10.52 7.44 34.36
N PHE A 332 -10.59 8.61 34.99
CA PHE A 332 -11.84 9.18 35.51
C PHE A 332 -11.66 10.68 35.75
N VAL A 333 -12.19 11.49 34.83
CA VAL A 333 -12.59 12.86 35.15
C VAL A 333 -13.79 12.73 36.10
N SER A 334 -13.55 12.79 37.40
CA SER A 334 -14.63 12.93 38.37
C SER A 334 -15.25 14.33 38.24
N PHE A 335 -16.33 14.42 37.48
CA PHE A 335 -17.28 15.53 37.61
C PHE A 335 -17.98 15.40 38.96
N ALA A 336 -17.66 16.30 39.90
CA ALA A 336 -18.48 16.52 41.08
C ALA A 336 -19.43 17.70 40.81
N LEU A 337 -20.64 17.38 40.36
CA LEU A 337 -21.80 18.26 40.45
C LEU A 337 -22.32 18.22 41.89
N VAL A 338 -22.26 19.33 42.60
CA VAL A 338 -23.07 19.55 43.80
C VAL A 338 -24.03 20.69 43.48
N LEU A 339 -25.31 20.35 43.33
CA LEU A 339 -26.42 21.28 43.34
C LEU A 339 -26.85 21.47 44.80
N GLU A 340 -26.91 22.71 45.27
CA GLU A 340 -27.98 23.12 46.19
C GLU A 340 -28.28 24.63 46.05
N HIS A 341 -29.57 24.92 46.16
CA HIS A 341 -30.37 26.15 45.93
C HIS A 341 -29.90 27.40 46.72
N ASP A 342 -30.16 28.68 46.40
CA ASP A 342 -31.32 29.36 45.80
C ASP A 342 -30.97 30.79 45.31
N ASN A 343 -31.64 31.20 44.22
CA ASN A 343 -32.09 32.55 43.81
C ASN A 343 -31.12 33.71 43.43
N LEU A 344 -31.25 34.09 42.13
CA LEU A 344 -31.00 35.39 41.45
C LEU A 344 -29.56 35.81 41.07
N GLY A 345 -29.15 35.53 39.82
CA GLY A 345 -28.14 36.29 39.07
C GLY A 345 -27.18 35.48 38.17
N PRO A 346 -26.63 36.05 37.07
CA PRO A 346 -25.76 35.32 36.13
C PRO A 346 -24.33 35.15 36.64
N ILE A 347 -23.74 33.97 36.40
CA ILE A 347 -22.44 33.51 36.93
C ILE A 347 -21.30 33.90 35.97
N HIS A 348 -20.32 34.63 36.49
CA HIS A 348 -18.98 34.82 35.91
C HIS A 348 -18.03 33.82 36.60
N VAL A 349 -17.28 33.01 35.85
CA VAL A 349 -16.23 32.13 36.40
C VAL A 349 -14.86 32.71 36.05
N GLN A 350 -14.07 33.03 37.07
CA GLN A 350 -12.70 33.53 36.98
C GLN A 350 -11.79 32.58 37.78
N ILE A 351 -10.74 32.04 37.17
CA ILE A 351 -9.78 31.12 37.81
C ILE A 351 -8.47 31.89 38.06
N PHE A 352 -7.99 31.88 39.32
CA PHE A 352 -6.70 32.44 39.74
C PHE A 352 -5.73 31.31 40.15
N CYS A 353 -4.48 31.38 39.68
CA CYS A 353 -3.37 30.57 40.16
C CYS A 353 -2.42 31.41 41.02
N TYR A 354 -2.04 30.92 42.21
CA TYR A 354 -1.06 31.54 43.11
C TYR A 354 0.30 30.83 43.04
N PHE A 355 1.36 31.63 42.96
CA PHE A 355 2.77 31.27 43.16
C PHE A 355 3.12 31.11 44.65
N PHE A 356 4.10 30.26 44.97
CA PHE A 356 4.88 30.36 46.21
C PHE A 356 6.39 30.30 45.93
N THR A 357 7.11 31.17 46.65
CA THR A 357 8.55 31.44 46.58
C THR A 357 9.27 31.05 47.88
N THR A 358 10.61 31.01 47.80
CA THR A 358 11.63 31.38 48.83
C THR A 358 12.51 30.22 49.40
N PRO A 359 13.70 30.49 50.02
CA PRO A 359 15.02 30.26 49.40
C PRO A 359 16.06 29.63 50.38
N ALA A 360 17.29 29.29 49.94
CA ALA A 360 18.51 29.41 50.78
C ALA A 360 19.81 29.04 50.04
N LYS A 361 20.90 29.71 50.44
CA LYS A 361 22.26 29.72 49.90
C LYS A 361 23.15 28.62 50.50
N LEU A 362 24.15 28.12 49.75
CA LEU A 362 25.56 28.01 50.18
C LEU A 362 26.50 27.66 49.00
N LYS A 363 27.70 28.25 48.98
CA LYS A 363 28.90 27.94 48.17
C LYS A 363 30.08 27.89 49.18
N PRO A 364 31.32 27.47 48.84
CA PRO A 364 31.82 26.57 47.78
C PRO A 364 32.88 25.56 48.33
N THR A 365 33.51 24.74 47.46
CA THR A 365 34.94 24.34 47.40
C THR A 365 35.16 22.86 47.05
N GLY A 366 36.15 22.58 46.18
CA GLY A 366 36.83 21.27 46.12
C GLY A 366 36.87 20.59 44.76
N SER A 367 37.95 20.87 44.01
CA SER A 367 38.51 20.17 42.85
C SER A 367 38.27 18.67 42.70
N LEU A 368 37.92 18.21 41.48
CA LEU A 368 38.69 17.26 40.63
C LEU A 368 37.89 16.97 39.34
N LEU A 369 38.41 17.44 38.20
CA LEU A 369 37.90 17.12 36.86
C LEU A 369 38.35 15.70 36.47
N PRO A 370 37.50 14.92 35.77
CA PRO A 370 37.95 14.04 34.70
C PRO A 370 37.46 14.57 33.35
N CYS A 371 38.42 14.66 32.43
CA CYS A 371 38.28 15.05 31.05
C CYS A 371 37.58 13.93 30.25
N GLY A 372 36.24 13.94 30.20
CA GLY A 372 35.44 13.05 29.33
C GLY A 372 34.42 13.78 28.46
N ALA A 373 34.14 15.06 28.74
CA ALA A 373 32.98 15.77 28.20
C ALA A 373 33.32 16.81 27.11
N MET A 374 34.39 16.60 26.32
CA MET A 374 34.79 17.55 25.28
C MET A 374 34.90 16.97 23.87
N CYS A 375 34.48 15.72 23.65
CA CYS A 375 34.49 15.10 22.31
C CYS A 375 33.11 14.90 21.66
N ASP A 376 31.99 15.07 22.38
CA ASP A 376 30.66 14.79 21.79
C ASP A 376 29.99 15.98 21.12
N TYR A 377 30.58 17.17 21.21
CA TYR A 377 30.09 18.35 20.51
C TYR A 377 31.15 18.84 19.53
N VAL A 378 31.05 18.40 18.27
CA VAL A 378 31.38 19.10 17.01
C VAL A 378 31.48 18.03 15.91
N HIS A 379 30.35 17.67 15.31
CA HIS A 379 30.30 16.75 14.15
C HIS A 379 30.46 17.45 12.79
N HIS A 380 31.05 18.66 12.76
CA HIS A 380 31.31 19.40 11.51
C HIS A 380 32.73 19.94 11.35
N ILE A 381 33.66 19.65 12.27
CA ILE A 381 35.08 19.92 12.09
C ILE A 381 35.82 18.68 12.59
N GLY A 382 36.48 17.95 11.69
CA GLY A 382 37.11 16.66 11.98
C GLY A 382 38.06 16.68 13.19
N CYS A 383 38.29 15.48 13.76
CA CYS A 383 39.12 15.27 14.95
C CYS A 383 40.50 15.93 14.81
N ARG A 384 40.89 16.73 15.81
CA ARG A 384 42.15 17.50 15.83
C ARG A 384 43.41 16.63 15.77
N ASN A 385 43.32 15.35 16.12
CA ASN A 385 44.44 14.41 16.09
C ASN A 385 44.50 13.55 14.81
N GLY A 386 43.55 13.72 13.89
CA GLY A 386 43.49 12.96 12.63
C GLY A 386 43.68 11.45 12.83
N ASP A 387 44.50 10.84 11.98
CA ASP A 387 44.73 9.39 11.90
C ASP A 387 45.55 8.80 13.07
N LEU A 388 45.95 9.62 14.06
CA LEU A 388 46.66 9.19 15.27
C LEU A 388 45.72 9.01 16.48
N CYS A 389 44.40 9.14 16.28
CA CYS A 389 43.40 8.90 17.31
C CYS A 389 43.31 7.40 17.64
N SER A 390 43.51 7.04 18.91
CA SER A 390 43.46 5.65 19.39
C SER A 390 42.04 5.08 19.54
N PHE A 391 41.01 5.83 19.12
CA PHE A 391 39.60 5.42 19.16
C PHE A 391 39.07 5.21 17.73
N SER A 392 38.34 4.12 17.51
CA SER A 392 37.78 3.75 16.21
C SER A 392 36.71 4.74 15.79
N HIS A 393 36.93 5.42 14.65
CA HIS A 393 35.90 6.16 13.95
C HIS A 393 35.31 5.23 12.88
N ASP A 394 34.03 4.88 13.03
CA ASP A 394 33.35 4.04 12.05
C ASP A 394 33.37 4.71 10.68
N SER A 395 34.11 4.10 9.75
CA SER A 395 34.24 4.52 8.38
C SER A 395 32.97 4.17 7.59
N TYR A 396 31.91 4.96 7.77
CA TYR A 396 30.84 5.01 6.79
C TYR A 396 31.32 5.82 5.59
N GLN A 397 31.55 5.13 4.47
CA GLN A 397 31.67 5.80 3.17
C GLN A 397 30.39 6.63 2.94
N PRO A 398 30.50 7.94 2.69
CA PRO A 398 29.32 8.75 2.41
C PRO A 398 28.73 8.27 1.09
N ILE A 399 27.52 7.70 1.15
CA ILE A 399 26.71 7.50 -0.04
C ILE A 399 26.54 8.87 -0.70
N SER A 400 26.98 8.92 -1.95
CA SER A 400 27.00 10.06 -2.83
C SER A 400 25.65 10.79 -2.89
N SER A 401 25.71 12.12 -2.68
CA SER A 401 24.71 13.16 -2.94
C SER A 401 23.36 13.08 -2.22
N TYR A 402 23.21 13.89 -1.17
CA TYR A 402 21.93 14.48 -0.73
C TYR A 402 21.38 15.44 -1.80
N GLY A 403 21.13 14.93 -3.00
CA GLY A 403 20.44 15.64 -4.06
C GLY A 403 18.96 15.61 -3.79
N SER A 404 18.31 16.77 -3.75
CA SER A 404 16.85 16.88 -3.71
C SER A 404 16.28 16.38 -5.04
N ASN A 405 16.27 15.08 -5.30
CA ASN A 405 15.50 14.55 -6.42
C ASN A 405 14.03 14.63 -6.01
N VAL A 406 13.39 15.70 -6.45
CA VAL A 406 11.93 15.86 -6.36
C VAL A 406 11.34 14.85 -7.33
N CYS A 407 10.39 14.04 -6.85
CA CYS A 407 9.62 13.09 -7.66
C CYS A 407 9.20 13.72 -9.02
N GLN A 408 9.50 13.01 -10.11
CA GLN A 408 9.22 13.45 -11.48
C GLN A 408 8.17 12.54 -12.14
N PRO A 409 7.43 13.04 -13.14
CA PRO A 409 6.58 12.18 -13.94
C PRO A 409 7.40 11.13 -14.70
N GLU A 410 6.79 9.98 -14.98
CA GLU A 410 7.33 8.99 -15.90
C GLU A 410 7.55 9.62 -17.29
N ALA A 411 8.64 9.21 -17.95
CA ALA A 411 9.00 9.68 -19.28
C ALA A 411 7.96 9.29 -20.33
N ASP A 412 7.69 10.18 -21.27
CA ASP A 412 6.71 9.99 -22.36
C ASP A 412 7.21 9.08 -23.51
N HIS A 413 8.39 8.48 -23.39
CA HIS A 413 8.98 7.70 -24.47
C HIS A 413 8.42 6.26 -24.47
N ALA A 414 7.43 6.02 -25.33
CA ALA A 414 7.01 4.68 -25.68
C ALA A 414 8.08 4.00 -26.55
N ASP A 415 8.42 2.76 -26.21
CA ASP A 415 9.37 1.94 -26.95
C ASP A 415 8.77 0.56 -27.17
N ALA A 416 8.56 0.19 -28.45
CA ALA A 416 8.07 -1.12 -28.85
C ALA A 416 8.88 -2.27 -28.26
N SER A 417 10.18 -2.06 -28.01
CA SER A 417 11.06 -3.08 -27.44
C SER A 417 10.57 -3.59 -26.07
N SER A 418 9.86 -2.75 -25.31
CA SER A 418 9.31 -3.10 -23.99
C SER A 418 8.28 -4.23 -24.09
N LEU A 419 7.35 -4.14 -25.04
CA LEU A 419 6.35 -5.18 -25.29
C LEU A 419 6.99 -6.40 -25.97
N LEU A 420 7.85 -6.18 -26.96
CA LEU A 420 8.50 -7.27 -27.70
C LEU A 420 9.40 -8.14 -26.81
N ARG A 421 10.01 -7.56 -25.78
CA ARG A 421 10.79 -8.29 -24.77
C ARG A 421 9.96 -9.38 -24.08
N LEU A 422 8.67 -9.15 -23.86
CA LEU A 422 7.77 -10.10 -23.21
C LEU A 422 7.46 -11.31 -24.09
N PHE A 423 7.50 -11.16 -25.41
CA PHE A 423 7.25 -12.25 -26.36
C PHE A 423 8.40 -13.27 -26.44
N GLY A 424 9.56 -12.92 -25.88
CA GLY A 424 10.76 -13.75 -25.82
C GLY A 424 11.45 -13.96 -27.17
N THR A 425 12.71 -14.37 -27.16
CA THR A 425 13.46 -14.80 -28.36
C THR A 425 13.19 -16.27 -28.72
N SER A 426 12.51 -17.02 -27.86
CA SER A 426 12.18 -18.43 -28.02
C SER A 426 11.06 -18.63 -29.05
N SER A 427 11.21 -19.63 -29.92
CA SER A 427 10.21 -20.05 -30.90
C SER A 427 9.03 -20.83 -30.33
N VAL A 428 8.87 -20.87 -29.00
CA VAL A 428 7.92 -21.76 -28.31
C VAL A 428 6.81 -20.94 -27.64
N GLY A 429 5.56 -21.23 -27.99
CA GLY A 429 4.35 -20.70 -27.36
C GLY A 429 3.55 -19.72 -28.22
N TYR A 430 2.22 -19.76 -28.04
CA TYR A 430 1.26 -18.90 -28.74
C TYR A 430 0.98 -17.60 -27.97
N ILE A 431 0.66 -16.56 -28.74
CA ILE A 431 0.11 -15.30 -28.27
C ILE A 431 -1.38 -15.31 -28.58
N LEU A 432 -2.21 -15.26 -27.53
CA LEU A 432 -3.66 -15.17 -27.66
C LEU A 432 -4.08 -13.70 -27.56
N LEU A 433 -4.60 -13.15 -28.64
CA LEU A 433 -5.14 -11.80 -28.71
C LEU A 433 -6.66 -11.88 -28.66
N LEU A 434 -7.26 -11.26 -27.65
CA LEU A 434 -8.69 -11.34 -27.38
C LEU A 434 -9.43 -10.11 -27.91
N ASP A 435 -10.54 -10.34 -28.60
CA ASP A 435 -11.57 -9.36 -28.98
C ASP A 435 -11.05 -8.22 -29.90
N ASP A 436 -10.31 -8.58 -30.94
CA ASP A 436 -9.87 -7.65 -31.98
C ASP A 436 -10.97 -7.45 -33.03
N ALA A 437 -11.85 -6.48 -32.77
CA ALA A 437 -13.03 -6.23 -33.59
C ALA A 437 -12.71 -5.90 -35.06
N ASN A 438 -11.55 -5.34 -35.37
CA ASN A 438 -11.18 -4.92 -36.73
C ASN A 438 -9.87 -5.55 -37.25
N MET A 439 -9.31 -6.52 -36.52
CA MET A 439 -8.00 -7.15 -36.80
C MET A 439 -6.81 -6.17 -36.80
N HIS A 440 -7.00 -4.93 -36.34
CA HIS A 440 -5.98 -3.90 -36.44
C HIS A 440 -4.74 -4.24 -35.61
N PHE A 441 -4.96 -4.65 -34.36
CA PHE A 441 -3.87 -5.04 -33.46
C PHE A 441 -3.21 -6.33 -33.92
N THR A 442 -3.99 -7.27 -34.43
CA THR A 442 -3.52 -8.55 -34.97
C THR A 442 -2.60 -8.34 -36.18
N SER A 443 -3.00 -7.50 -37.14
CA SER A 443 -2.18 -7.16 -38.31
C SER A 443 -0.88 -6.46 -37.93
N ASN A 444 -0.93 -5.51 -36.99
CA ASN A 444 0.27 -4.82 -36.50
C ASN A 444 1.21 -5.79 -35.75
N LEU A 445 0.67 -6.66 -34.91
CA LEU A 445 1.44 -7.67 -34.19
C LEU A 445 2.12 -8.68 -35.15
N ALA A 446 1.43 -9.04 -36.25
CA ALA A 446 1.98 -9.92 -37.29
C ALA A 446 3.20 -9.33 -38.02
N ASN A 447 3.43 -8.01 -37.96
CA ASN A 447 4.65 -7.38 -38.48
C ASN A 447 5.87 -7.64 -37.58
N HIS A 448 5.65 -7.90 -36.30
CA HIS A 448 6.71 -8.07 -35.30
C HIS A 448 6.91 -9.52 -34.86
N CYS A 449 5.88 -10.36 -34.99
CA CYS A 449 5.86 -11.75 -34.58
C CYS A 449 5.46 -12.66 -35.74
N LYS A 450 5.89 -13.93 -35.71
CA LYS A 450 5.46 -14.91 -36.72
C LYS A 450 3.93 -15.06 -36.67
N PRO A 451 3.20 -14.83 -37.78
CA PRO A 451 1.73 -14.91 -37.82
C PRO A 451 1.19 -16.24 -37.31
N SER A 452 1.88 -17.36 -37.58
CA SER A 452 1.54 -18.70 -37.12
C SER A 452 1.52 -18.88 -35.60
N ARG A 453 2.07 -17.94 -34.82
CA ARG A 453 2.05 -17.95 -33.35
C ARG A 453 0.88 -17.15 -32.77
N ILE A 454 0.14 -16.45 -33.59
CA ILE A 454 -0.94 -15.56 -33.16
C ILE A 454 -2.26 -16.32 -33.29
N ILE A 455 -2.98 -16.37 -32.17
CA ILE A 455 -4.38 -16.78 -32.12
C ILE A 455 -5.17 -15.51 -31.81
N SER A 456 -6.08 -15.11 -32.70
CA SER A 456 -6.87 -13.89 -32.52
C SER A 456 -8.35 -14.23 -32.45
N THR A 457 -9.10 -13.55 -31.58
CA THR A 457 -10.56 -13.65 -31.54
C THR A 457 -11.22 -12.37 -31.97
N THR A 458 -12.38 -12.47 -32.63
CA THR A 458 -13.09 -11.30 -33.14
C THR A 458 -14.60 -11.49 -33.10
N SER A 459 -15.30 -10.38 -32.95
CA SER A 459 -16.75 -10.28 -33.04
C SER A 459 -17.26 -10.29 -34.49
N LEU A 460 -16.39 -10.13 -35.48
CA LEU A 460 -16.78 -10.19 -36.89
C LEU A 460 -17.26 -11.59 -37.28
N THR A 461 -18.30 -11.64 -38.10
CA THR A 461 -18.67 -12.85 -38.83
C THR A 461 -17.70 -13.04 -40.00
N GLU A 462 -17.43 -14.30 -40.35
CA GLU A 462 -16.44 -14.69 -41.36
C GLU A 462 -16.69 -13.92 -42.67
N THR A 463 -15.94 -12.84 -42.83
CA THR A 463 -15.96 -11.95 -43.98
C THR A 463 -14.54 -11.89 -44.52
N SER A 464 -14.41 -11.69 -45.83
CA SER A 464 -13.13 -11.76 -46.53
C SER A 464 -12.22 -10.57 -46.15
N ILE A 465 -11.59 -10.65 -44.98
CA ILE A 465 -10.45 -9.81 -44.64
C ILE A 465 -9.31 -10.21 -45.58
N CYS A 466 -9.07 -9.40 -46.61
CA CYS A 466 -7.97 -9.58 -47.56
C CYS A 466 -6.72 -8.85 -47.07
N ASP A 467 -6.20 -9.23 -45.89
CA ASP A 467 -4.89 -8.77 -45.44
C ASP A 467 -3.86 -9.91 -45.58
N PRO A 468 -2.86 -9.79 -46.48
CA PRO A 468 -1.83 -10.81 -46.65
C PRO A 468 -0.97 -11.02 -45.39
N LEU A 469 -0.90 -10.06 -44.46
CA LEU A 469 -0.17 -10.20 -43.19
C LEU A 469 -0.81 -11.19 -42.23
N LEU A 470 -2.12 -11.42 -42.39
CA LEU A 470 -2.88 -12.39 -41.60
C LEU A 470 -2.76 -13.82 -42.14
N THR A 471 -2.01 -14.03 -43.24
CA THR A 471 -1.74 -15.37 -43.76
C THR A 471 -0.99 -16.16 -42.68
N ASP A 472 -1.60 -17.26 -42.22
CA ASP A 472 -1.16 -18.14 -41.12
C ASP A 472 -1.60 -17.75 -39.68
N VAL A 473 -2.29 -16.61 -39.46
CA VAL A 473 -2.91 -16.32 -38.16
C VAL A 473 -4.11 -17.24 -37.94
N ARG A 474 -4.25 -17.81 -36.73
CA ARG A 474 -5.46 -18.57 -36.37
C ARG A 474 -6.52 -17.62 -35.85
N ILE A 475 -7.58 -17.39 -36.62
CA ILE A 475 -8.68 -16.49 -36.26
C ILE A 475 -9.91 -17.27 -35.78
N LEU A 476 -10.46 -16.90 -34.64
CA LEU A 476 -11.72 -17.40 -34.09
C LEU A 476 -12.80 -16.32 -34.22
N TRP A 477 -13.84 -16.62 -35.01
CA TRP A 477 -14.85 -15.66 -35.45
C TRP A 477 -16.12 -15.68 -34.58
N GLY A 478 -16.87 -14.58 -34.59
CA GLY A 478 -18.18 -14.46 -33.92
C GLY A 478 -18.13 -14.47 -32.38
N LEU A 479 -16.98 -14.14 -31.79
CA LEU A 479 -16.77 -14.06 -30.35
C LEU A 479 -16.85 -12.60 -29.91
N HIS A 480 -17.96 -12.23 -29.28
CA HIS A 480 -18.24 -10.84 -28.92
C HIS A 480 -17.59 -10.40 -27.62
N HIS A 481 -17.14 -11.36 -26.80
CA HIS A 481 -16.53 -11.07 -25.51
C HIS A 481 -15.42 -12.06 -25.16
N PRO A 482 -14.35 -11.61 -24.46
CA PRO A 482 -13.25 -12.46 -24.00
C PRO A 482 -13.70 -13.71 -23.24
N TYR A 483 -14.72 -13.59 -22.38
CA TYR A 483 -15.18 -14.70 -21.55
C TYR A 483 -15.73 -15.90 -22.33
N GLN A 484 -16.36 -15.66 -23.48
CA GLN A 484 -16.89 -16.71 -24.36
C GLN A 484 -15.75 -17.61 -24.87
N THR A 485 -14.59 -17.00 -25.07
CA THR A 485 -13.36 -17.67 -25.49
C THR A 485 -12.75 -18.48 -24.34
N ILE A 486 -12.69 -17.87 -23.15
CA ILE A 486 -11.97 -18.42 -21.98
C ILE A 486 -12.69 -19.65 -21.40
N LEU A 487 -14.02 -19.59 -21.23
CA LEU A 487 -14.82 -20.65 -20.60
C LEU A 487 -15.48 -21.62 -21.57
N ASN A 488 -15.14 -21.60 -22.86
CA ASN A 488 -15.81 -22.45 -23.85
C ASN A 488 -15.90 -23.92 -23.37
N LYS A 489 -17.13 -24.38 -23.08
CA LYS A 489 -17.47 -25.71 -22.53
C LYS A 489 -17.43 -26.83 -23.59
N GLY A 490 -17.17 -26.48 -24.86
CA GLY A 490 -17.05 -27.42 -25.97
C GLY A 490 -15.62 -27.90 -26.25
N GLU A 491 -15.35 -28.40 -27.46
CA GLU A 491 -13.96 -28.55 -27.92
C GLU A 491 -13.32 -27.17 -28.02
N ASN A 492 -12.49 -26.82 -27.02
CA ASN A 492 -11.85 -25.53 -26.99
C ASN A 492 -10.82 -25.45 -28.14
N PRO A 493 -10.98 -24.55 -29.12
CA PRO A 493 -10.07 -24.48 -30.28
C PRO A 493 -8.69 -23.92 -29.92
N ILE A 494 -8.52 -23.44 -28.69
CA ILE A 494 -7.29 -22.83 -28.19
C ILE A 494 -6.46 -23.86 -27.43
N PRO A 495 -5.20 -24.11 -27.84
CA PRO A 495 -4.28 -24.96 -27.10
C PRO A 495 -3.72 -24.21 -25.87
N TRP A 496 -4.51 -24.08 -24.81
CA TRP A 496 -4.16 -23.31 -23.61
C TRP A 496 -2.81 -23.68 -22.98
N ASN A 497 -2.43 -24.97 -23.01
CA ASN A 497 -1.13 -25.43 -22.50
C ASN A 497 0.08 -24.84 -23.26
N GLU A 498 -0.14 -24.37 -24.49
CA GLU A 498 0.89 -23.75 -25.34
C GLU A 498 0.78 -22.21 -25.37
N VAL A 499 -0.30 -21.63 -24.84
CA VAL A 499 -0.43 -20.18 -24.72
C VAL A 499 0.55 -19.72 -23.64
N LYS A 500 1.33 -18.68 -23.94
CA LYS A 500 2.23 -18.04 -22.97
C LYS A 500 1.82 -16.62 -22.63
N ILE A 501 1.07 -15.98 -23.54
CA ILE A 501 0.71 -14.57 -23.42
C ILE A 501 -0.73 -14.40 -23.86
N VAL A 502 -1.49 -13.69 -23.05
CA VAL A 502 -2.84 -13.22 -23.40
C VAL A 502 -2.79 -11.70 -23.49
N LEU A 503 -3.16 -11.18 -24.65
CA LEU A 503 -3.27 -9.75 -24.94
C LEU A 503 -4.75 -9.36 -25.00
N TRP A 504 -5.10 -8.26 -24.35
CA TRP A 504 -6.42 -7.67 -24.48
C TRP A 504 -6.32 -6.15 -24.65
N PHE A 505 -7.02 -5.65 -25.68
CA PHE A 505 -7.16 -4.23 -26.00
C PHE A 505 -8.66 -3.89 -25.90
N PRO A 506 -9.15 -3.56 -24.69
CA PRO A 506 -10.58 -3.50 -24.43
C PRO A 506 -11.24 -2.36 -25.20
N TYR A 507 -12.22 -2.69 -26.05
CA TYR A 507 -13.07 -1.70 -26.69
C TYR A 507 -14.31 -1.41 -25.82
N LEU A 508 -14.21 -0.39 -24.96
CA LEU A 508 -15.24 -0.10 -23.94
C LEU A 508 -16.27 0.94 -24.39
N ASP A 509 -15.96 1.76 -25.39
CA ASP A 509 -16.80 2.87 -25.84
C ASP A 509 -18.08 2.42 -26.58
N SER A 510 -18.16 1.15 -27.03
CA SER A 510 -19.42 0.58 -27.54
C SER A 510 -20.46 0.31 -26.46
N HIS A 511 -20.05 0.24 -25.19
CA HIS A 511 -20.89 -0.21 -24.08
C HIS A 511 -21.40 0.95 -23.23
N SER A 512 -21.92 2.02 -23.84
CA SER A 512 -22.51 3.20 -23.18
C SER A 512 -21.55 3.93 -22.21
N ASP A 513 -21.88 5.16 -21.81
CA ASP A 513 -21.12 5.94 -20.81
C ASP A 513 -21.19 5.35 -19.38
N ASP A 514 -21.76 4.15 -19.22
CA ASP A 514 -21.94 3.49 -17.92
C ASP A 514 -20.65 2.78 -17.48
N LEU A 515 -19.97 3.42 -16.52
CA LEU A 515 -18.74 2.89 -15.93
C LEU A 515 -18.96 1.56 -15.19
N ASP A 516 -20.15 1.30 -14.64
CA ASP A 516 -20.41 0.07 -13.88
C ASP A 516 -20.47 -1.14 -14.82
N VAL A 517 -21.09 -0.98 -15.99
CA VAL A 517 -21.11 -2.03 -17.03
C VAL A 517 -19.69 -2.35 -17.50
N GLN A 518 -18.88 -1.32 -17.74
CA GLN A 518 -17.49 -1.51 -18.18
C GLN A 518 -16.64 -2.17 -17.08
N LYS A 519 -16.88 -1.83 -15.81
CA LYS A 519 -16.23 -2.46 -14.67
C LYS A 519 -16.55 -3.95 -14.59
N ILE A 520 -17.81 -4.33 -14.78
CA ILE A 520 -18.26 -5.73 -14.80
C ILE A 520 -17.58 -6.52 -15.93
N LEU A 521 -17.38 -5.91 -17.11
CA LEU A 521 -16.68 -6.58 -18.22
C LEU A 521 -15.23 -6.91 -17.87
N VAL A 522 -14.51 -5.96 -17.25
CA VAL A 522 -13.12 -6.18 -16.80
C VAL A 522 -13.06 -7.19 -15.65
N GLN A 523 -14.01 -7.13 -14.72
CA GLN A 523 -14.13 -8.09 -13.62
C GLN A 523 -14.30 -9.51 -14.15
N ASN A 524 -15.31 -9.72 -15.01
CA ASN A 524 -15.57 -11.01 -15.64
C ASN A 524 -14.35 -11.53 -16.41
N PHE A 525 -13.65 -10.65 -17.12
CA PHE A 525 -12.41 -11.02 -17.81
C PHE A 525 -11.40 -11.68 -16.87
N PHE A 526 -11.08 -11.04 -15.73
CA PHE A 526 -10.13 -11.60 -14.77
C PHE A 526 -10.67 -12.84 -14.05
N GLU A 527 -11.94 -12.85 -13.64
CA GLU A 527 -12.54 -14.00 -12.92
C GLU A 527 -12.51 -15.28 -13.77
N TYR A 528 -12.95 -15.19 -15.02
CA TYR A 528 -12.97 -16.33 -15.93
C TYR A 528 -11.58 -16.80 -16.32
N LEU A 529 -10.66 -15.86 -16.51
CA LEU A 529 -9.27 -16.18 -16.78
C LEU A 529 -8.61 -16.84 -15.56
N ALA A 530 -8.94 -16.40 -14.35
CA ALA A 530 -8.47 -17.04 -13.14
C ALA A 530 -8.94 -18.49 -13.03
N ILE A 531 -10.23 -18.73 -13.27
CA ILE A 531 -10.79 -20.09 -13.30
C ILE A 531 -10.04 -20.98 -14.29
N ARG A 532 -9.80 -20.48 -15.52
CA ARG A 532 -9.06 -21.23 -16.55
C ARG A 532 -7.63 -21.54 -16.13
N ILE A 533 -6.89 -20.53 -15.65
CA ILE A 533 -5.48 -20.69 -15.27
C ILE A 533 -5.33 -21.59 -14.04
N LEU A 534 -6.18 -21.44 -13.03
CA LEU A 534 -6.16 -22.26 -11.82
C LEU A 534 -6.57 -23.72 -12.12
N GLY A 535 -7.57 -23.93 -12.97
CA GLY A 535 -8.03 -25.27 -13.34
C GLY A 535 -7.05 -26.05 -14.21
N ASP A 536 -6.41 -25.39 -15.18
CA ASP A 536 -5.46 -26.03 -16.10
C ASP A 536 -3.98 -25.84 -15.67
N THR A 537 -3.73 -25.26 -14.49
CA THR A 537 -2.39 -25.00 -13.91
C THR A 537 -1.45 -24.19 -14.80
N LEU A 538 -1.97 -23.13 -15.43
CA LEU A 538 -1.28 -22.33 -16.45
C LEU A 538 -0.52 -21.12 -15.87
N PHE A 539 0.15 -21.27 -14.73
CA PHE A 539 0.71 -20.14 -13.96
C PHE A 539 1.81 -19.36 -14.66
N GLU A 540 2.37 -19.90 -15.75
CA GLU A 540 3.39 -19.22 -16.56
C GLU A 540 2.80 -18.21 -17.57
N VAL A 541 1.47 -18.18 -17.71
CA VAL A 541 0.80 -17.29 -18.68
C VAL A 541 0.83 -15.85 -18.18
N LYS A 542 1.39 -14.96 -19.00
CA LYS A 542 1.39 -13.51 -18.74
C LYS A 542 0.16 -12.85 -19.35
N ILE A 543 -0.50 -12.00 -18.58
CA ILE A 543 -1.69 -11.27 -19.04
C ILE A 543 -1.30 -9.83 -19.28
N ILE A 544 -1.50 -9.33 -20.49
CA ILE A 544 -1.13 -7.98 -20.89
C ILE A 544 -2.40 -7.24 -21.30
N LEU A 545 -2.71 -6.19 -20.56
CA LEU A 545 -3.82 -5.29 -20.83
C LEU A 545 -3.25 -3.94 -21.26
N ALA A 546 -3.62 -3.44 -22.44
CA ALA A 546 -3.23 -2.11 -22.87
C ALA A 546 -4.45 -1.19 -22.89
N MET A 547 -4.39 -0.10 -22.12
CA MET A 547 -5.45 0.88 -22.00
C MET A 547 -4.92 2.21 -21.48
N ASN A 548 -5.77 3.24 -21.51
CA ASN A 548 -5.51 4.55 -20.96
C ASN A 548 -5.40 4.51 -19.43
N ASN A 549 -4.38 5.14 -18.88
CA ASN A 549 -4.10 5.13 -17.44
C ASN A 549 -5.21 5.78 -16.59
N ILE A 550 -5.94 6.75 -17.13
CA ILE A 550 -7.07 7.37 -16.43
C ILE A 550 -8.24 6.41 -16.36
N LYS A 551 -8.53 5.73 -17.48
CA LYS A 551 -9.58 4.71 -17.55
C LYS A 551 -9.25 3.51 -16.66
N PHE A 552 -8.00 3.06 -16.68
CA PHE A 552 -7.49 2.01 -15.81
C PHE A 552 -7.76 2.31 -14.32
N SER A 553 -7.49 3.55 -13.90
CA SER A 553 -7.76 3.98 -12.53
C SER A 553 -9.26 4.14 -12.23
N GLN A 554 -10.07 4.63 -13.17
CA GLN A 554 -11.51 4.78 -12.97
C GLN A 554 -12.23 3.45 -12.80
N LEU A 555 -11.81 2.42 -13.55
CA LEU A 555 -12.39 1.08 -13.47
C LEU A 555 -11.80 0.24 -12.32
N GLU A 556 -10.81 0.77 -11.58
CA GLU A 556 -10.09 0.06 -10.52
C GLU A 556 -9.49 -1.27 -11.01
N VAL A 557 -8.91 -1.29 -12.23
CA VAL A 557 -8.51 -2.54 -12.90
C VAL A 557 -7.53 -3.36 -12.06
N GLU A 558 -6.55 -2.73 -11.40
CA GLU A 558 -5.61 -3.47 -10.55
C GLU A 558 -6.30 -4.14 -9.35
N LYS A 559 -7.36 -3.54 -8.80
CA LYS A 559 -8.15 -4.13 -7.72
C LYS A 559 -8.93 -5.35 -8.21
N LEU A 560 -9.62 -5.22 -9.35
CA LEU A 560 -10.37 -6.33 -9.97
C LEU A 560 -9.46 -7.51 -10.30
N ALA A 561 -8.26 -7.22 -10.82
CA ALA A 561 -7.22 -8.20 -11.06
C ALA A 561 -6.80 -8.91 -9.75
N ARG A 562 -6.51 -8.16 -8.68
CA ARG A 562 -6.12 -8.72 -7.37
C ARG A 562 -7.23 -9.53 -6.72
N GLU A 563 -8.49 -9.15 -6.90
CA GLU A 563 -9.65 -9.93 -6.46
C GLU A 563 -9.73 -11.31 -7.15
N SER A 564 -9.06 -11.47 -8.29
CA SER A 564 -8.91 -12.72 -9.04
C SER A 564 -7.47 -13.27 -9.05
N PHE A 565 -6.66 -12.93 -8.04
CA PHE A 565 -5.27 -13.43 -7.87
C PHE A 565 -4.24 -12.96 -8.91
N PHE A 566 -4.54 -11.93 -9.70
CA PHE A 566 -3.60 -11.31 -10.63
C PHE A 566 -2.94 -10.08 -10.00
N PHE A 567 -1.61 -10.00 -10.11
CA PHE A 567 -0.83 -8.90 -9.58
C PHE A 567 -0.08 -8.19 -10.69
N LEU A 568 -0.13 -6.85 -10.67
CA LEU A 568 0.61 -6.02 -11.61
C LEU A 568 2.11 -6.11 -11.31
N THR A 569 2.88 -6.64 -12.26
CA THR A 569 4.33 -6.86 -12.14
C THR A 569 5.14 -5.91 -13.00
N GLU A 570 4.62 -5.50 -14.16
CA GLU A 570 5.26 -4.48 -15.01
C GLU A 570 4.19 -3.51 -15.55
N SER A 571 4.56 -2.24 -15.70
CA SER A 571 3.76 -1.29 -16.48
C SER A 571 4.67 -0.30 -17.21
N PHE A 572 4.36 -0.03 -18.48
CA PHE A 572 5.16 0.84 -19.34
C PHE A 572 4.31 1.53 -20.42
N PRO A 573 4.74 2.68 -20.96
CA PRO A 573 4.04 3.37 -22.03
C PRO A 573 3.88 2.47 -23.27
N PHE A 574 2.66 2.39 -23.80
CA PHE A 574 2.34 1.58 -24.97
C PHE A 574 2.69 2.34 -26.26
N ASP A 575 3.36 1.66 -27.20
CA ASP A 575 3.73 2.24 -28.48
C ASP A 575 2.62 2.08 -29.53
N GLU A 576 1.73 3.06 -29.55
CA GLU A 576 0.62 3.12 -30.50
C GLU A 576 1.07 3.21 -31.97
N ALA A 577 2.27 3.76 -32.23
CA ALA A 577 2.78 3.88 -33.59
C ALA A 577 3.17 2.52 -34.19
N SER A 578 3.63 1.59 -33.35
CA SER A 578 4.02 0.24 -33.78
C SER A 578 2.88 -0.76 -33.71
N PHE A 579 2.03 -0.69 -32.68
CA PHE A 579 1.01 -1.72 -32.41
C PHE A 579 -0.42 -1.27 -32.72
N GLY A 580 -0.65 0.03 -32.92
CA GLY A 580 -1.95 0.60 -33.24
C GLY A 580 -2.49 1.51 -32.14
N GLU A 581 -3.24 2.55 -32.54
CA GLU A 581 -3.87 3.50 -31.62
C GLU A 581 -4.97 2.83 -30.78
N LEU A 582 -4.99 3.14 -29.47
CA LEU A 582 -6.08 2.73 -28.59
C LEU A 582 -7.29 3.65 -28.81
N LEU A 583 -8.49 3.07 -28.74
CA LEU A 583 -9.73 3.80 -29.01
C LEU A 583 -10.31 4.53 -27.79
N ASP A 584 -9.73 4.34 -26.61
CA ASP A 584 -10.24 4.85 -25.33
C ASP A 584 -9.84 6.32 -25.09
N THR A 585 -10.54 7.21 -25.79
CA THR A 585 -10.30 8.66 -25.68
C THR A 585 -10.85 9.22 -24.36
N VAL A 586 -9.94 9.60 -23.45
CA VAL A 586 -10.31 10.30 -22.21
C VAL A 586 -9.86 11.77 -22.27
N THR A 587 -10.81 12.70 -22.12
CA THR A 587 -10.48 14.12 -21.98
C THR A 587 -10.36 14.50 -20.51
N VAL A 588 -9.20 15.02 -20.11
CA VAL A 588 -8.96 15.51 -18.75
C VAL A 588 -8.53 16.97 -18.78
N ASN A 589 -9.27 17.83 -18.09
CA ASN A 589 -8.96 19.25 -17.95
C ASN A 589 -8.06 19.59 -16.74
N LYS A 590 -7.41 18.58 -16.12
CA LYS A 590 -6.55 18.76 -14.94
C LYS A 590 -5.08 18.97 -15.33
N PRO A 591 -4.39 20.00 -14.79
CA PRO A 591 -2.98 20.23 -15.09
C PRO A 591 -2.09 19.08 -14.59
N MET A 592 -1.10 18.68 -15.40
CA MET A 592 -0.11 17.62 -15.12
C MET A 592 -0.68 16.21 -14.95
N LEU A 593 -1.96 15.99 -15.27
CA LEU A 593 -2.61 14.69 -15.32
C LEU A 593 -2.95 14.42 -16.78
N MET A 594 -2.03 13.76 -17.49
CA MET A 594 -2.13 13.53 -18.93
C MET A 594 -2.62 12.11 -19.19
N PRO A 595 -3.68 11.93 -20.00
CA PRO A 595 -4.08 10.62 -20.50
C PRO A 595 -2.93 9.99 -21.30
N ARG A 596 -2.57 8.76 -20.97
CA ARG A 596 -1.49 8.00 -21.62
C ARG A 596 -1.93 6.57 -21.86
N SER A 597 -1.56 6.05 -23.02
CA SER A 597 -1.71 4.65 -23.38
C SER A 597 -0.60 3.85 -22.69
N VAL A 598 -0.99 2.87 -21.86
CA VAL A 598 -0.06 2.11 -21.01
C VAL A 598 -0.36 0.62 -21.16
N SER A 599 0.69 -0.19 -21.26
CA SER A 599 0.61 -1.64 -21.12
C SER A 599 0.81 -2.04 -19.66
N TYR A 600 -0.11 -2.85 -19.15
CA TYR A 600 -0.13 -3.39 -17.79
C TYR A 600 0.06 -4.90 -17.87
N VAL A 601 1.12 -5.41 -17.23
CA VAL A 601 1.45 -6.84 -17.22
C VAL A 601 1.08 -7.43 -15.87
N PHE A 602 0.21 -8.41 -15.90
CA PHE A 602 -0.26 -9.13 -14.74
C PHE A 602 0.22 -10.57 -14.76
N ASP A 603 0.70 -11.01 -13.61
CA ASP A 603 1.05 -12.40 -13.35
C ASP A 603 0.11 -12.96 -12.27
N MET A 604 -0.33 -14.21 -12.44
CA MET A 604 -1.15 -14.87 -11.43
C MET A 604 -0.28 -15.38 -10.27
N GLN A 605 -0.73 -15.14 -9.05
CA GLN A 605 -0.18 -15.77 -7.86
C GLN A 605 -1.22 -16.75 -7.28
N PRO A 606 -1.08 -18.06 -7.50
CA PRO A 606 -2.09 -19.01 -7.07
C PRO A 606 -2.27 -19.01 -5.54
N PRO A 607 -3.50 -19.23 -5.05
CA PRO A 607 -3.75 -19.44 -3.62
C PRO A 607 -3.03 -20.70 -3.13
N SER A 608 -2.64 -20.75 -1.86
CA SER A 608 -1.88 -21.89 -1.33
C SER A 608 -2.75 -23.15 -1.22
N ASP A 609 -2.38 -24.20 -1.94
CA ASP A 609 -3.03 -25.52 -1.90
C ASP A 609 -2.95 -26.14 -0.50
N MET A 610 -1.88 -25.83 0.26
CA MET A 610 -1.73 -26.28 1.64
C MET A 610 -2.75 -25.63 2.57
N GLN A 611 -3.09 -24.36 2.31
CA GLN A 611 -4.00 -23.59 3.14
C GLN A 611 -5.47 -23.81 2.74
N PHE A 612 -5.74 -24.00 1.45
CA PHE A 612 -7.09 -24.00 0.90
C PHE A 612 -7.53 -25.33 0.26
N GLY A 613 -6.67 -26.35 0.30
CA GLY A 613 -6.95 -27.68 -0.24
C GLY A 613 -6.88 -27.74 -1.77
N ASP A 614 -7.37 -28.85 -2.34
CA ASP A 614 -7.38 -29.08 -3.78
C ASP A 614 -8.56 -28.36 -4.47
N TYR A 615 -8.39 -27.07 -4.73
CA TYR A 615 -9.33 -26.26 -5.48
C TYR A 615 -9.17 -26.44 -7.00
N ALA A 616 -7.98 -26.82 -7.47
CA ALA A 616 -7.68 -26.97 -8.90
C ALA A 616 -8.55 -28.05 -9.53
N SER A 617 -8.73 -29.20 -8.85
CA SER A 617 -9.61 -30.26 -9.35
C SER A 617 -11.06 -29.84 -9.49
N VAL A 618 -11.56 -28.94 -8.62
CA VAL A 618 -12.92 -28.38 -8.73
C VAL A 618 -13.05 -27.57 -10.01
N PHE A 619 -12.11 -26.66 -10.27
CA PHE A 619 -12.10 -25.86 -11.49
C PHE A 619 -11.93 -26.72 -12.74
N GLN A 620 -10.99 -27.65 -12.73
CA GLN A 620 -10.73 -28.57 -13.84
C GLN A 620 -11.96 -29.39 -14.19
N LYS A 621 -12.65 -29.92 -13.18
CA LYS A 621 -13.90 -30.67 -13.36
C LYS A 621 -14.95 -29.82 -14.07
N HIS A 622 -15.14 -28.57 -13.64
CA HIS A 622 -16.13 -27.68 -14.27
C HIS A 622 -15.75 -27.25 -15.70
N LEU A 623 -14.46 -27.13 -16.02
CA LEU A 623 -13.99 -26.75 -17.34
C LEU A 623 -14.11 -27.87 -18.38
N HIS A 624 -13.99 -29.13 -17.96
CA HIS A 624 -13.87 -30.28 -18.86
C HIS A 624 -15.00 -31.31 -18.73
N ASP A 625 -15.83 -31.26 -17.69
CA ASP A 625 -17.02 -32.10 -17.61
C ASP A 625 -18.03 -31.62 -18.66
N ARG A 626 -18.23 -32.45 -19.69
CA ARG A 626 -19.36 -32.33 -20.60
C ARG A 626 -20.64 -32.49 -19.79
N GLU A 627 -21.49 -31.48 -19.75
CA GLU A 627 -22.90 -31.68 -19.46
C GLU A 627 -23.44 -32.65 -20.52
N THR A 628 -23.49 -33.94 -20.17
CA THR A 628 -24.25 -34.92 -20.94
C THR A 628 -25.72 -34.61 -20.72
N SER A 629 -26.28 -33.74 -21.55
CA SER A 629 -27.72 -33.60 -21.73
C SER A 629 -28.10 -33.95 -23.16
#